data_AF-A0A2E7BU03-F1
#
_entry.id   AF-A0A2E7BU03-F1
#
_cell.length_a   1.000
_cell.length_b   1.000
_cell.length_c   1.000
_cell.angle_alpha   90.00
_cell.angle_beta   90.00
_cell.angle_gamma   90.00
#
_symmetry.space_group_name_H-M   'P 1'
#
loop_
_entity.id
_entity.type
_entity.pdbx_description
1 polymer ?
#
loop_
_entity_poly.entity_id
_entity_poly.type
_entity_poly.pdbx_seq_one_letter_code
_entity_poly.pdbx_strand_id
1 'polypeptide(L)'
;MFVYAIKRILLMVPTLFAVSLLIFILLNVSAGDPGAQQAAGDGSQDAQKGDSRESYRIFKEQFNLDKPILFNTRYNLGGSDVEAAIGDILNEDGSVSLTRQIEAQNNMDDWGSYAVPGLLHCLRNCAKDTAKAKASQRLAINGQAKLLTGYIDGKVSKEEAARQKAENKTIRKANAELGAWSYQAFDLTAELEALSKKSPGLDAAASKVAVEARKAAHAERVAAVEKFWASWWEENQTRWEYTSGEKVGIFFLDTRFAKYWSNLLRLDFGKSHLDKKPVLETVLSKLKYSITLAVSSVFLIYFISLPLGIWSAVKQGTVADQLVTFVLFMLYSLPSFFVAVILLNLFTVGDWAVFPNIGFQSDNADQMTTLQYVKDVLWHVCLPIACMSYGGLAALSRYARTGLLDVIRSDYIRTARAKVLPEGVVIIKHAARNGMIPIITLMATLLPALIGGSVIIEVIFGIPGMGSYMFSSILQYDYNAVMVVLLISSFLTLVGMLLADLSYALVDPRITFD
;
A
#
# COMPACT_ATOMS: atom_id res chain seq x y z
N MET A 1 -6.48 23.24 27.50
CA MET A 1 -7.33 22.33 26.69
C MET A 1 -7.37 22.69 25.21
N PHE A 2 -7.98 23.80 24.79
CA PHE A 2 -8.08 24.14 23.36
C PHE A 2 -6.71 24.27 22.67
N VAL A 3 -5.79 25.01 23.30
CA VAL A 3 -4.39 25.15 22.82
C VAL A 3 -3.69 23.79 22.73
N TYR A 4 -3.86 22.94 23.74
CA TYR A 4 -3.33 21.56 23.74
C TYR A 4 -3.90 20.72 22.59
N ALA A 5 -5.22 20.75 22.39
CA ALA A 5 -5.88 20.03 21.30
C ALA A 5 -5.38 20.49 19.93
N ILE A 6 -5.23 21.80 19.71
CA ILE A 6 -4.64 22.36 18.49
C ILE A 6 -3.19 21.88 18.33
N LYS A 7 -2.36 21.97 19.38
CA LYS A 7 -0.97 21.52 19.35
C LYS A 7 -0.88 20.05 18.97
N ARG A 8 -1.73 19.19 19.55
CA ARG A 8 -1.85 17.77 19.20
C ARG A 8 -2.24 17.57 17.74
N ILE A 9 -3.27 18.25 17.25
CA ILE A 9 -3.73 18.15 15.84
C ILE A 9 -2.62 18.60 14.88
N LEU A 10 -1.93 19.70 15.18
CA LEU A 10 -0.80 20.16 14.38
C LEU A 10 0.36 19.16 14.40
N LEU A 11 0.62 18.51 15.54
CA LEU A 11 1.61 17.45 15.66
C LEU A 11 1.22 16.16 14.91
N MET A 12 -0.07 15.91 14.66
CA MET A 12 -0.48 14.74 13.87
C MET A 12 0.05 14.78 12.45
N VAL A 13 0.18 15.97 11.83
CA VAL A 13 0.67 16.11 10.46
C VAL A 13 2.10 15.60 10.29
N PRO A 14 3.12 16.10 11.03
CA PRO A 14 4.48 15.56 10.94
C PRO A 14 4.57 14.11 11.43
N THR A 15 3.76 13.69 12.41
CA THR A 15 3.72 12.28 12.84
C THR A 15 3.21 11.38 11.73
N LEU A 16 2.12 11.75 11.04
CA LEU A 16 1.59 10.99 9.90
C LEU A 16 2.58 10.98 8.74
N PHE A 17 3.27 12.09 8.47
CA PHE A 17 4.35 12.11 7.50
C PHE A 17 5.43 11.08 7.85
N ALA A 18 5.95 11.10 9.07
CA ALA A 18 6.99 10.17 9.52
C ALA A 18 6.52 8.70 9.47
N VAL A 19 5.30 8.41 9.94
CA VAL A 19 4.71 7.06 9.91
C VAL A 19 4.48 6.61 8.47
N SER A 20 3.97 7.48 7.60
CA SER A 20 3.76 7.16 6.18
C SER A 20 5.07 6.90 5.44
N LEU A 21 6.15 7.63 5.77
CA LEU A 21 7.49 7.40 5.24
C LEU A 21 8.03 6.04 5.71
N LEU A 22 7.86 5.72 6.99
CA LEU A 22 8.27 4.43 7.54
C LEU A 22 7.50 3.27 6.91
N ILE A 23 6.17 3.37 6.79
CA ILE A 23 5.34 2.39 6.08
C ILE A 23 5.82 2.24 4.64
N PHE A 24 6.05 3.35 3.94
CA PHE A 24 6.49 3.34 2.56
C PHE A 24 7.85 2.65 2.38
N ILE A 25 8.84 2.97 3.22
CA ILE A 25 10.15 2.33 3.19
C ILE A 25 10.02 0.84 3.51
N LEU A 26 9.29 0.48 4.56
CA LEU A 26 9.10 -0.92 4.93
C LEU A 26 8.48 -1.73 3.79
N LEU A 27 7.45 -1.21 3.12
CA LEU A 27 6.80 -1.90 2.00
C LEU A 27 7.70 -2.04 0.77
N ASN A 28 8.58 -1.06 0.50
CA ASN A 28 9.53 -1.16 -0.61
C ASN A 28 10.77 -2.02 -0.28
N VAL A 29 11.08 -2.24 1.01
CA VAL A 29 12.18 -3.09 1.46
C VAL A 29 11.74 -4.55 1.63
N SER A 30 10.55 -4.78 2.19
CA SER A 30 10.08 -6.11 2.56
C SER A 30 9.61 -6.94 1.37
N ALA A 31 9.22 -6.28 0.28
CA ALA A 31 8.51 -6.91 -0.80
C ALA A 31 9.18 -6.54 -2.13
N GLY A 32 9.42 -7.56 -2.96
CA GLY A 32 10.02 -7.38 -4.29
C GLY A 32 9.18 -6.48 -5.20
N ASP A 33 9.73 -6.06 -6.35
CA ASP A 33 9.09 -5.10 -7.27
C ASP A 33 7.62 -5.52 -7.55
N PRO A 34 6.63 -4.67 -7.23
CA PRO A 34 5.23 -4.98 -7.42
C PRO A 34 4.96 -5.44 -8.87
N GLY A 35 4.25 -6.54 -9.05
CA GLY A 35 3.96 -7.08 -10.39
C GLY A 35 5.07 -7.94 -11.00
N ALA A 36 6.29 -7.98 -10.44
CA ALA A 36 7.34 -8.89 -10.91
C ALA A 36 6.93 -10.36 -10.74
N GLN A 37 6.20 -10.69 -9.66
CA GLN A 37 5.65 -12.05 -9.45
C GLN A 37 4.47 -12.37 -10.39
N GLN A 38 3.72 -11.36 -10.84
CA GLN A 38 2.64 -11.53 -11.80
C GLN A 38 3.20 -11.70 -13.22
N ALA A 39 4.31 -11.02 -13.53
CA ALA A 39 5.11 -11.26 -14.73
C ALA A 39 5.88 -12.60 -14.68
N ALA A 40 6.19 -13.11 -13.48
CA ALA A 40 6.84 -14.41 -13.26
C ALA A 40 5.87 -15.58 -13.03
N GLY A 41 4.55 -15.32 -13.07
CA GLY A 41 3.49 -16.31 -12.82
C GLY A 41 3.32 -17.37 -13.92
N ASP A 42 3.97 -17.19 -15.07
CA ASP A 42 4.24 -18.25 -16.03
C ASP A 42 5.70 -18.65 -15.87
N GLY A 43 5.93 -19.86 -15.38
CA GLY A 43 7.27 -20.43 -15.24
C GLY A 43 7.91 -20.64 -16.61
N SER A 44 8.60 -19.63 -17.12
CA SER A 44 9.56 -19.79 -18.22
C SER A 44 10.43 -18.56 -18.37
N GLN A 45 11.58 -18.77 -19.00
CA GLN A 45 12.51 -17.78 -19.54
C GLN A 45 11.86 -16.85 -20.60
N ASP A 46 10.52 -16.77 -20.68
CA ASP A 46 9.71 -16.08 -21.69
C ASP A 46 9.37 -14.62 -21.34
N ALA A 47 9.89 -14.07 -20.22
CA ALA A 47 9.80 -12.64 -19.88
C ALA A 47 10.46 -11.69 -20.92
N GLN A 48 10.99 -12.24 -22.02
CA GLN A 48 11.56 -11.52 -23.16
C GLN A 48 10.60 -11.34 -24.35
N LYS A 49 9.36 -11.88 -24.33
CA LYS A 49 8.38 -11.53 -25.37
C LYS A 49 8.00 -10.05 -25.26
N GLY A 50 8.15 -9.31 -26.37
CA GLY A 50 7.96 -7.85 -26.44
C GLY A 50 6.64 -7.37 -25.82
N ASP A 51 5.53 -8.07 -26.07
CA ASP A 51 4.19 -7.68 -25.57
C ASP A 51 4.04 -7.80 -24.05
N SER A 52 4.61 -8.85 -23.44
CA SER A 52 4.52 -9.05 -21.98
C SER A 52 5.34 -8.00 -21.23
N ARG A 53 6.51 -7.65 -21.77
CA ARG A 53 7.39 -6.64 -21.18
C ARG A 53 6.86 -5.22 -21.37
N GLU A 54 6.23 -4.92 -22.51
CA GLU A 54 5.55 -3.65 -22.72
C GLU A 54 4.38 -3.49 -21.74
N SER A 55 3.62 -4.56 -21.51
CA SER A 55 2.56 -4.58 -20.49
C SER A 55 3.12 -4.33 -19.09
N TYR A 56 4.27 -4.92 -18.75
CA TYR A 56 4.96 -4.68 -17.48
C TYR A 56 5.47 -3.23 -17.35
N ARG A 57 6.03 -2.65 -18.42
CA ARG A 57 6.47 -1.24 -18.42
C ARG A 57 5.29 -0.29 -18.20
N ILE A 58 4.18 -0.50 -18.90
CA ILE A 58 2.95 0.30 -18.72
C ILE A 58 2.46 0.17 -17.28
N PHE A 59 2.49 -1.03 -16.70
CA PHE A 59 2.17 -1.24 -15.30
C PHE A 59 3.10 -0.43 -14.39
N LYS A 60 4.43 -0.48 -14.60
CA LYS A 60 5.38 0.33 -13.81
C LYS A 60 5.07 1.81 -13.90
N GLU A 61 4.83 2.34 -15.09
CA GLU A 61 4.48 3.76 -15.28
C GLU A 61 3.16 4.13 -14.58
N GLN A 62 2.13 3.28 -14.67
CA GLN A 62 0.82 3.51 -14.03
C GLN A 62 0.93 3.61 -12.50
N PHE A 63 1.78 2.77 -11.89
CA PHE A 63 1.98 2.74 -10.44
C PHE A 63 3.21 3.54 -9.98
N ASN A 64 3.82 4.33 -10.88
CA ASN A 64 5.06 5.10 -10.66
C ASN A 64 6.27 4.25 -10.24
N LEU A 65 6.26 2.93 -10.49
CA LEU A 65 7.35 2.01 -10.17
C LEU A 65 8.58 2.22 -11.05
N ASP A 66 8.48 3.00 -12.13
CA ASP A 66 9.63 3.45 -12.92
C ASP A 66 10.51 4.43 -12.14
N LYS A 67 9.97 5.11 -11.11
CA LYS A 67 10.65 6.19 -10.37
C LYS A 67 11.54 5.65 -9.24
N PRO A 68 12.57 6.42 -8.83
CA PRO A 68 13.33 6.08 -7.64
C PRO A 68 12.50 6.31 -6.38
N ILE A 69 12.87 5.62 -5.30
CA ILE A 69 12.07 5.55 -4.06
C ILE A 69 11.98 6.91 -3.36
N LEU A 70 13.12 7.52 -3.01
CA LEU A 70 13.17 8.76 -2.22
C LEU A 70 13.82 9.95 -2.93
N PHE A 71 14.84 9.72 -3.75
CA PHE A 71 15.63 10.78 -4.38
C PHE A 71 15.89 10.44 -5.84
N ASN A 72 15.78 11.44 -6.72
CA ASN A 72 16.01 11.28 -8.15
C ASN A 72 17.24 12.08 -8.64
N THR A 73 18.30 11.38 -9.00
CA THR A 73 19.53 11.96 -9.55
C THR A 73 19.69 11.73 -11.06
N ARG A 74 18.66 11.18 -11.73
CA ARG A 74 18.73 10.78 -13.15
C ARG A 74 18.91 11.97 -14.11
N TYR A 75 18.67 13.20 -13.66
CA TYR A 75 19.01 14.40 -14.42
C TYR A 75 20.52 14.57 -14.68
N ASN A 76 21.37 13.84 -13.95
CA ASN A 76 22.83 13.83 -14.10
C ASN A 76 23.36 12.55 -14.74
N LEU A 77 22.48 11.79 -15.43
CA LEU A 77 22.87 10.54 -16.09
C LEU A 77 23.83 10.81 -17.25
N GLY A 78 25.03 10.23 -17.18
CA GLY A 78 26.08 10.44 -18.17
C GLY A 78 25.93 9.55 -19.42
N GLY A 79 26.59 9.95 -20.51
CA GLY A 79 26.68 9.13 -21.72
C GLY A 79 27.36 7.79 -21.47
N SER A 80 28.37 7.76 -20.60
CA SER A 80 29.09 6.55 -20.19
C SER A 80 28.21 5.55 -19.44
N ASP A 81 27.28 6.03 -18.61
CA ASP A 81 26.38 5.16 -17.84
C ASP A 81 25.39 4.44 -18.77
N VAL A 82 24.89 5.19 -19.77
CA VAL A 82 23.98 4.67 -20.80
C VAL A 82 24.71 3.69 -21.72
N GLU A 83 25.93 4.01 -22.13
CA GLU A 83 26.76 3.11 -22.95
C GLU A 83 27.09 1.81 -22.21
N ALA A 84 27.49 1.90 -20.93
CA ALA A 84 27.74 0.72 -20.10
C ALA A 84 26.49 -0.15 -19.97
N ALA A 85 25.33 0.44 -19.73
CA ALA A 85 24.07 -0.31 -19.66
C ALA A 85 23.70 -0.97 -21.00
N ILE A 86 23.93 -0.31 -22.14
CA ILE A 86 23.73 -0.92 -23.47
C ILE A 86 24.69 -2.10 -23.67
N GLY A 87 25.97 -1.94 -23.29
CA GLY A 87 26.97 -3.00 -23.34
C GLY A 87 26.54 -4.21 -22.52
N ASP A 88 26.12 -3.98 -21.27
CA ASP A 88 25.60 -5.02 -20.38
C ASP A 88 24.35 -5.70 -20.97
N ILE A 89 23.45 -4.96 -21.62
CA ILE A 89 22.25 -5.55 -22.26
C ILE A 89 22.60 -6.42 -23.46
N LEU A 90 23.59 -6.01 -24.28
CA LEU A 90 23.98 -6.74 -25.48
C LEU A 90 24.82 -7.99 -25.15
N ASN A 91 25.61 -7.93 -24.06
CA ASN A 91 26.44 -9.03 -23.55
C ASN A 91 27.19 -9.81 -24.65
N GLU A 92 27.81 -9.09 -25.59
CA GLU A 92 28.40 -9.70 -26.79
C GLU A 92 29.62 -10.57 -26.49
N ASP A 93 30.32 -10.29 -25.40
CA ASP A 93 31.47 -11.04 -24.92
C ASP A 93 31.08 -12.21 -24.00
N GLY A 94 29.79 -12.34 -23.66
CA GLY A 94 29.29 -13.37 -22.76
C GLY A 94 29.73 -13.22 -21.30
N SER A 95 30.38 -12.10 -20.93
CA SER A 95 30.99 -11.92 -19.61
C SER A 95 30.01 -11.50 -18.51
N VAL A 96 28.82 -11.00 -18.91
CA VAL A 96 27.83 -10.41 -18.02
C VAL A 96 26.79 -11.46 -17.60
N SER A 97 26.60 -11.61 -16.29
CA SER A 97 25.60 -12.52 -15.73
C SER A 97 24.17 -12.12 -16.14
N LEU A 98 23.26 -13.10 -16.26
CA LEU A 98 21.85 -12.84 -16.61
C LEU A 98 21.19 -11.82 -15.67
N THR A 99 21.49 -11.87 -14.37
CA THR A 99 20.98 -10.90 -13.38
C THR A 99 21.37 -9.47 -13.73
N ARG A 100 22.64 -9.25 -14.10
CA ARG A 100 23.16 -7.93 -14.45
C ARG A 100 22.60 -7.44 -15.79
N GLN A 101 22.37 -8.33 -16.75
CA GLN A 101 21.67 -7.98 -18.00
C GLN A 101 20.23 -7.53 -17.73
N ILE A 102 19.51 -8.25 -16.85
CA ILE A 102 18.14 -7.89 -16.45
C ILE A 102 18.13 -6.54 -15.74
N GLU A 103 19.07 -6.30 -14.83
CA GLU A 103 19.21 -5.03 -14.12
C GLU A 103 19.53 -3.87 -15.06
N ALA A 104 20.50 -4.03 -15.97
CA ALA A 104 20.82 -3.03 -16.98
C ALA A 104 19.60 -2.73 -17.88
N GLN A 105 18.84 -3.76 -18.23
CA GLN A 105 17.63 -3.60 -19.02
C GLN A 105 16.52 -2.87 -18.24
N ASN A 106 16.34 -3.18 -16.95
CA ASN A 106 15.38 -2.50 -16.07
C ASN A 106 15.78 -1.04 -15.82
N ASN A 107 17.06 -0.76 -15.59
CA ASN A 107 17.59 0.59 -15.45
C ASN A 107 17.32 1.41 -16.70
N MET A 108 17.53 0.85 -17.90
CA MET A 108 17.23 1.51 -19.16
C MET A 108 15.73 1.82 -19.33
N ASP A 109 14.86 0.89 -18.93
CA ASP A 109 13.41 1.09 -18.95
C ASP A 109 13.00 2.19 -17.95
N ASP A 110 13.58 2.19 -16.74
CA ASP A 110 13.27 3.14 -15.66
C ASP A 110 13.87 4.53 -15.86
N TRP A 111 15.02 4.66 -16.51
CA TRP A 111 15.59 5.95 -16.88
C TRP A 111 14.66 6.70 -17.84
N GLY A 112 13.91 6.01 -18.69
CA GLY A 112 12.94 6.61 -19.59
C GLY A 112 13.52 7.81 -20.34
N SER A 113 12.85 8.96 -20.27
CA SER A 113 13.32 10.17 -20.94
C SER A 113 14.69 10.67 -20.47
N TYR A 114 15.13 10.37 -19.24
CA TYR A 114 16.44 10.81 -18.74
C TYR A 114 17.62 10.17 -19.50
N ALA A 115 17.41 9.02 -20.16
CA ALA A 115 18.44 8.36 -20.95
C ALA A 115 18.71 9.03 -22.30
N VAL A 116 17.80 9.89 -22.80
CA VAL A 116 17.87 10.45 -24.17
C VAL A 116 19.21 11.13 -24.51
N PRO A 117 19.79 11.99 -23.65
CA PRO A 117 21.09 12.61 -23.95
C PRO A 117 22.21 11.58 -24.10
N GLY A 118 22.25 10.57 -23.22
CA GLY A 118 23.24 9.50 -23.28
C GLY A 118 23.03 8.54 -24.46
N LEU A 119 21.77 8.29 -24.83
CA LEU A 119 21.44 7.47 -26.00
C LEU A 119 21.86 8.16 -27.30
N LEU A 120 21.69 9.49 -27.41
CA LEU A 120 22.19 10.28 -28.52
C LEU A 120 23.71 10.32 -28.58
N HIS A 121 24.36 10.42 -27.40
CA HIS A 121 25.81 10.30 -27.32
C HIS A 121 26.27 8.94 -27.85
N CYS A 122 25.62 7.85 -27.45
CA CYS A 122 25.96 6.52 -27.93
C CYS A 122 25.70 6.35 -29.44
N LEU A 123 24.56 6.84 -29.95
CA LEU A 123 24.28 6.77 -31.39
C LEU A 123 25.39 7.40 -32.24
N ARG A 124 26.00 8.48 -31.76
CA ARG A 124 27.08 9.20 -32.46
C ARG A 124 28.46 8.58 -32.21
N ASN A 125 28.76 8.20 -30.97
CA ASN A 125 30.13 7.93 -30.51
C ASN A 125 30.42 6.47 -30.14
N CYS A 126 29.39 5.62 -29.95
CA CYS A 126 29.62 4.22 -29.62
C CYS A 126 30.38 3.51 -30.74
N ALA A 127 31.39 2.73 -30.37
CA ALA A 127 32.27 2.06 -31.32
C ALA A 127 31.60 0.90 -32.08
N LYS A 128 30.53 0.32 -31.52
CA LYS A 128 29.85 -0.87 -32.06
C LYS A 128 28.52 -0.53 -32.72
N ASP A 129 28.28 -1.09 -33.91
CA ASP A 129 27.03 -0.90 -34.68
C ASP A 129 25.79 -1.44 -33.96
N THR A 130 25.95 -2.55 -33.24
CA THR A 130 24.90 -3.14 -32.39
C THR A 130 24.50 -2.22 -31.24
N ALA A 131 25.46 -1.52 -30.63
CA ALA A 131 25.20 -0.53 -29.59
C ALA A 131 24.46 0.69 -30.15
N LYS A 132 24.86 1.18 -31.34
CA LYS A 132 24.13 2.22 -32.07
C LYS A 132 22.71 1.80 -32.44
N ALA A 133 22.52 0.57 -32.89
CA ALA A 133 21.20 -0.02 -33.17
C ALA A 133 20.30 0.00 -31.94
N LYS A 134 20.82 -0.49 -30.81
CA LYS A 134 20.10 -0.52 -29.53
C LYS A 134 19.78 0.87 -29.01
N ALA A 135 20.74 1.80 -29.10
CA ALA A 135 20.55 3.19 -28.70
C ALA A 135 19.43 3.87 -29.51
N SER A 136 19.43 3.68 -30.83
CA SER A 136 18.39 4.22 -31.72
C SER A 136 17.01 3.63 -31.45
N GLN A 137 16.92 2.32 -31.22
CA GLN A 137 15.67 1.67 -30.82
C GLN A 137 15.12 2.28 -29.52
N ARG A 138 15.99 2.55 -28.54
CA ARG A 138 15.60 3.17 -27.26
C ARG A 138 15.27 4.64 -27.40
N LEU A 139 15.92 5.38 -28.28
CA LEU A 139 15.57 6.79 -28.57
C LEU A 139 14.15 6.93 -29.12
N ALA A 140 13.72 6.01 -29.99
CA ALA A 140 12.36 6.02 -30.53
C ALA A 140 11.26 5.86 -29.47
N ILE A 141 11.60 5.27 -28.31
CA ILE A 141 10.70 5.08 -27.18
C ILE A 141 10.87 6.23 -26.18
N ASN A 142 12.11 6.47 -25.73
CA ASN A 142 12.42 7.37 -24.62
C ASN A 142 12.36 8.85 -25.03
N GLY A 143 12.53 9.15 -26.32
CA GLY A 143 12.44 10.50 -26.88
C GLY A 143 11.01 11.02 -27.06
N GLN A 144 10.01 10.14 -26.97
CA GLN A 144 8.61 10.48 -27.16
C GLN A 144 8.17 11.63 -26.24
N ALA A 145 7.37 12.55 -26.77
CA ALA A 145 6.73 13.58 -25.96
C ALA A 145 5.56 12.96 -25.19
N LYS A 146 5.42 13.32 -23.91
CA LYS A 146 4.32 12.85 -23.07
C LYS A 146 3.00 13.43 -23.54
N LEU A 147 1.97 12.60 -23.60
CA LEU A 147 0.61 13.04 -23.87
C LEU A 147 0.09 13.85 -22.68
N LEU A 148 -0.73 14.85 -22.97
CA LEU A 148 -1.43 15.65 -21.98
C LEU A 148 -2.53 14.80 -21.32
N THR A 149 -2.41 14.60 -20.01
CA THR A 149 -3.32 13.79 -19.18
C THR A 149 -4.28 14.69 -18.38
N GLY A 150 -5.46 14.95 -18.94
CA GLY A 150 -6.55 15.68 -18.27
C GLY A 150 -7.93 15.10 -18.56
N TYR A 151 -8.10 14.48 -19.73
CA TYR A 151 -9.36 13.85 -20.15
C TYR A 151 -9.78 12.63 -19.30
N ILE A 152 -8.82 11.94 -18.68
CA ILE A 152 -9.10 10.66 -17.98
C ILE A 152 -9.79 10.88 -16.62
N ASP A 153 -9.59 12.04 -15.99
CA ASP A 153 -10.06 12.30 -14.62
C ASP A 153 -11.36 13.11 -14.54
N GLY A 154 -12.02 13.44 -15.66
CA GLY A 154 -13.33 14.10 -15.69
C GLY A 154 -13.37 15.54 -15.09
N LYS A 155 -12.24 16.10 -14.69
CA LYS A 155 -12.10 17.40 -14.01
C LYS A 155 -11.92 18.59 -14.97
N VAL A 156 -12.10 18.39 -16.27
CA VAL A 156 -11.74 19.36 -17.32
C VAL A 156 -12.98 19.77 -18.12
N SER A 157 -13.10 21.06 -18.46
CA SER A 157 -14.21 21.55 -19.28
C SER A 157 -14.24 20.86 -20.66
N LYS A 158 -15.42 20.77 -21.30
CA LYS A 158 -15.55 20.14 -22.62
C LYS A 158 -14.65 20.78 -23.69
N GLU A 159 -14.43 22.09 -23.58
CA GLU A 159 -13.61 22.87 -24.51
C GLU A 159 -12.11 22.59 -24.33
N GLU A 160 -11.64 22.57 -23.08
CA GLU A 160 -10.26 22.24 -22.74
C GLU A 160 -9.95 20.77 -23.06
N ALA A 161 -10.91 19.87 -22.85
CA ALA A 161 -10.84 18.47 -23.28
C ALA A 161 -10.69 18.32 -24.80
N ALA A 162 -11.41 19.11 -25.59
CA ALA A 162 -11.30 19.10 -27.05
C ALA A 162 -9.93 19.62 -27.52
N ARG A 163 -9.44 20.71 -26.93
CA ARG A 163 -8.10 21.25 -27.17
C ARG A 163 -7.02 20.22 -26.86
N GLN A 164 -7.08 19.59 -25.69
CA GLN A 164 -6.13 18.57 -25.26
C GLN A 164 -6.13 17.36 -26.20
N LYS A 165 -7.30 16.95 -26.69
CA LYS A 165 -7.43 15.86 -27.67
C LYS A 165 -6.78 16.21 -29.00
N ALA A 166 -6.95 17.43 -29.49
CA ALA A 166 -6.31 17.89 -30.72
C ALA A 166 -4.79 17.94 -30.59
N GLU A 167 -4.28 18.43 -29.47
CA GLU A 167 -2.85 18.51 -29.18
C GLU A 167 -2.22 17.12 -29.02
N ASN A 168 -2.88 16.21 -28.31
CA ASN A 168 -2.47 14.81 -28.21
C ASN A 168 -2.45 14.08 -29.57
N LYS A 169 -3.32 14.46 -30.52
CA LYS A 169 -3.28 13.90 -31.88
C LYS A 169 -1.99 14.30 -32.59
N THR A 170 -1.56 15.55 -32.44
CA THR A 170 -0.31 16.07 -32.99
C THR A 170 0.90 15.38 -32.36
N ILE A 171 0.92 15.25 -31.03
CA ILE A 171 1.98 14.54 -30.29
C ILE A 171 2.08 13.08 -30.73
N ARG A 172 0.94 12.38 -30.89
CA ARG A 172 0.93 10.98 -31.38
C ARG A 172 1.54 10.85 -32.77
N LYS A 173 1.25 11.79 -33.67
CA LYS A 173 1.82 11.78 -35.02
C LYS A 173 3.34 11.96 -34.96
N ALA A 174 3.83 12.94 -34.21
CA ALA A 174 5.26 13.17 -34.02
C ALA A 174 5.96 11.96 -33.36
N ASN A 175 5.36 11.35 -32.33
CA ASN A 175 5.91 10.16 -31.68
C ASN A 175 5.96 8.94 -32.62
N ALA A 176 4.96 8.78 -33.49
CA ALA A 176 4.93 7.69 -34.47
C ALA A 176 6.06 7.82 -35.51
N GLU A 177 6.44 9.05 -35.87
CA GLU A 177 7.56 9.31 -36.79
C GLU A 177 8.90 8.85 -36.19
N LEU A 178 9.11 8.96 -34.88
CA LEU A 178 10.34 8.52 -34.21
C LEU A 178 10.63 7.02 -34.42
N GLY A 179 9.58 6.19 -34.41
CA GLY A 179 9.70 4.74 -34.61
C GLY A 179 10.20 4.35 -36.01
N ALA A 180 10.02 5.22 -37.00
CA ALA A 180 10.48 4.97 -38.37
C ALA A 180 11.99 5.21 -38.57
N TRP A 181 12.66 5.83 -37.60
CA TRP A 181 14.08 6.23 -37.67
C TRP A 181 14.95 5.39 -36.73
N SER A 182 14.93 4.08 -36.92
CA SER A 182 15.79 3.13 -36.20
C SER A 182 17.08 2.79 -36.95
N TYR A 183 18.21 2.80 -36.25
CA TYR A 183 19.47 2.23 -36.71
C TYR A 183 19.37 0.70 -36.74
N GLN A 184 19.82 0.08 -37.83
CA GLN A 184 19.92 -1.38 -37.97
C GLN A 184 21.41 -1.72 -38.03
N ALA A 185 21.85 -2.78 -37.35
CA ALA A 185 23.23 -3.24 -37.48
C ALA A 185 23.41 -4.00 -38.80
N PHE A 186 24.54 -3.80 -39.49
CA PHE A 186 24.83 -4.54 -40.71
C PHE A 186 25.40 -5.92 -40.37
N ASP A 187 24.64 -6.98 -40.64
CA ASP A 187 25.08 -8.37 -40.49
C ASP A 187 25.35 -8.99 -41.87
N LEU A 188 26.63 -9.11 -42.21
CA LEU A 188 27.08 -9.68 -43.48
C LEU A 188 26.62 -11.13 -43.68
N THR A 189 26.63 -11.93 -42.61
CA THR A 189 26.24 -13.34 -42.64
C THR A 189 24.75 -13.51 -42.86
N ALA A 190 23.92 -12.73 -42.17
CA ALA A 190 22.47 -12.74 -42.36
C ALA A 190 22.07 -12.25 -43.76
N GLU A 191 22.76 -11.22 -44.28
CA GLU A 191 22.52 -10.69 -45.63
C GLU A 191 22.87 -11.72 -46.72
N LEU A 192 23.99 -12.43 -46.56
CA LEU A 192 24.39 -13.53 -47.46
C LEU A 192 23.38 -14.69 -47.43
N GLU A 193 22.88 -15.06 -46.25
CA GLU A 193 21.85 -16.09 -46.11
C GLU A 193 20.51 -15.67 -46.74
N ALA A 194 20.11 -14.40 -46.55
CA ALA A 194 18.91 -13.85 -47.15
C ALA A 194 19.00 -13.80 -48.69
N LEU A 195 20.18 -13.46 -49.24
CA LEU A 195 20.44 -13.51 -50.68
C LEU A 195 20.39 -14.93 -51.23
N SER A 196 21.00 -15.89 -50.53
CA SER A 196 20.95 -17.32 -50.87
C SER A 196 19.51 -17.86 -50.93
N LYS A 197 18.65 -17.48 -49.98
CA LYS A 197 17.24 -17.89 -49.95
C LYS A 197 16.40 -17.23 -51.05
N LYS A 198 16.64 -15.95 -51.35
CA LYS A 198 15.81 -15.16 -52.27
C LYS A 198 16.19 -15.35 -53.74
N SER A 199 17.41 -15.81 -54.02
CA SER A 199 17.90 -16.03 -55.39
C SER A 199 18.82 -17.26 -55.45
N PRO A 200 18.25 -18.48 -55.38
CA PRO A 200 19.01 -19.72 -55.47
C PRO A 200 19.62 -19.85 -56.88
N GLY A 201 20.94 -19.66 -57.00
CA GLY A 201 21.66 -19.75 -58.27
C GLY A 201 22.50 -18.52 -58.66
N LEU A 202 22.56 -17.48 -57.82
CA LEU A 202 23.49 -16.36 -58.02
C LEU A 202 24.95 -16.86 -57.95
N ASP A 203 25.77 -16.50 -58.93
CA ASP A 203 27.20 -16.80 -58.87
C ASP A 203 27.90 -15.96 -57.77
N ALA A 204 29.13 -16.35 -57.42
CA ALA A 204 29.89 -15.71 -56.35
C ALA A 204 30.24 -14.24 -56.63
N ALA A 205 30.32 -13.84 -57.91
CA ALA A 205 30.63 -12.46 -58.30
C ALA A 205 29.41 -11.56 -58.19
N ALA A 206 28.26 -12.00 -58.69
CA ALA A 206 26.97 -11.34 -58.56
C ALA A 206 26.54 -11.22 -57.10
N SER A 207 26.84 -12.23 -56.27
CA SER A 207 26.56 -12.19 -54.82
C SER A 207 27.38 -11.11 -54.12
N LYS A 208 28.67 -10.96 -54.47
CA LYS A 208 29.53 -9.90 -53.92
C LYS A 208 29.03 -8.50 -54.31
N VAL A 209 28.68 -8.29 -55.58
CA VAL A 209 28.13 -7.01 -56.06
C VAL A 209 26.81 -6.67 -55.36
N ALA A 210 25.93 -7.65 -55.17
CA ALA A 210 24.67 -7.46 -54.46
C ALA A 210 24.88 -7.11 -52.98
N VAL A 211 25.85 -7.73 -52.31
CA VAL A 211 26.21 -7.43 -50.92
C VAL A 211 26.83 -6.03 -50.79
N GLU A 212 27.72 -5.64 -51.71
CA GLU A 212 28.30 -4.29 -51.72
C GLU A 212 27.24 -3.21 -51.96
N ALA A 213 26.28 -3.46 -52.87
CA ALA A 213 25.15 -2.56 -53.08
C ALA A 213 24.26 -2.44 -51.83
N ARG A 214 23.99 -3.55 -51.13
CA ARG A 214 23.26 -3.53 -49.84
C ARG A 214 24.04 -2.81 -48.75
N LYS A 215 25.37 -2.98 -48.70
CA LYS A 215 26.24 -2.26 -47.77
C LYS A 215 26.24 -0.76 -48.03
N ALA A 216 26.26 -0.34 -49.30
CA ALA A 216 26.16 1.07 -49.68
C ALA A 216 24.78 1.67 -49.31
N ALA A 217 23.69 0.97 -49.63
CA ALA A 217 22.34 1.39 -49.25
C ALA A 217 22.15 1.44 -47.73
N HIS A 218 22.77 0.52 -47.00
CA HIS A 218 22.79 0.52 -45.54
C HIS A 218 23.53 1.75 -44.98
N ALA A 219 24.70 2.09 -45.53
CA ALA A 219 25.46 3.26 -45.12
C ALA A 219 24.68 4.57 -45.37
N GLU A 220 23.97 4.67 -46.50
CA GLU A 220 23.10 5.81 -46.79
C GLU A 220 21.94 5.91 -45.77
N ARG A 221 21.32 4.77 -45.43
CA ARG A 221 20.26 4.72 -44.42
C ARG A 221 20.76 5.12 -43.03
N VAL A 222 21.95 4.67 -42.64
CA VAL A 222 22.60 5.05 -41.37
C VAL A 222 22.84 6.56 -41.31
N ALA A 223 23.42 7.14 -42.36
CA ALA A 223 23.64 8.59 -42.42
C ALA A 223 22.34 9.39 -42.33
N ALA A 224 21.26 8.89 -42.95
CA ALA A 224 19.94 9.52 -42.84
C ALA A 224 19.35 9.45 -41.42
N VAL A 225 19.53 8.32 -40.71
CA VAL A 225 19.10 8.16 -39.32
C VAL A 225 19.88 9.07 -38.37
N GLU A 226 21.22 9.12 -38.50
CA GLU A 226 22.06 10.01 -37.68
C GLU A 226 21.71 11.49 -37.91
N LYS A 227 21.48 11.89 -39.17
CA LYS A 227 21.05 13.25 -39.52
C LYS A 227 19.67 13.60 -38.93
N PHE A 228 18.72 12.69 -39.00
CA PHE A 228 17.39 12.88 -38.41
C PHE A 228 17.49 13.13 -36.90
N TRP A 229 18.18 12.25 -36.17
CA TRP A 229 18.33 12.37 -34.72
C TRP A 229 19.15 13.60 -34.31
N ALA A 230 20.08 14.06 -35.16
CA ALA A 230 20.77 15.33 -34.94
C ALA A 230 19.84 16.54 -35.05
N SER A 231 19.06 16.63 -36.12
CA SER A 231 18.05 17.69 -36.31
C SER A 231 17.01 17.66 -35.19
N TRP A 232 16.52 16.48 -34.85
CA TRP A 232 15.53 16.31 -33.78
C TRP A 232 16.08 16.76 -32.42
N TRP A 233 17.35 16.47 -32.13
CA TRP A 233 17.99 16.91 -30.88
C TRP A 233 18.09 18.43 -30.81
N GLU A 234 18.50 19.11 -31.89
CA GLU A 234 18.58 20.58 -31.91
C GLU A 234 17.24 21.24 -31.58
N GLU A 235 16.14 20.68 -32.08
CA GLU A 235 14.78 21.16 -31.79
C GLU A 235 14.29 20.84 -30.37
N ASN A 236 14.81 19.79 -29.72
CA ASN A 236 14.24 19.23 -28.49
C ASN A 236 15.17 19.26 -27.27
N GLN A 237 16.45 19.59 -27.41
CA GLN A 237 17.46 19.46 -26.34
C GLN A 237 17.12 20.22 -25.05
N THR A 238 16.39 21.33 -25.17
CA THR A 238 15.91 22.14 -24.04
C THR A 238 15.04 21.35 -23.06
N ARG A 239 14.42 20.24 -23.48
CA ARG A 239 13.65 19.34 -22.60
C ARG A 239 14.50 18.64 -21.53
N TRP A 240 15.82 18.58 -21.73
CA TRP A 240 16.77 17.90 -20.85
C TRP A 240 17.81 18.85 -20.24
N GLU A 241 17.70 20.15 -20.52
CA GLU A 241 18.51 21.19 -19.91
C GLU A 241 17.82 21.71 -18.64
N TYR A 242 18.13 21.07 -17.52
CA TYR A 242 17.49 21.42 -16.24
C TYR A 242 18.20 22.59 -15.56
N THR A 243 17.43 23.62 -15.20
CA THR A 243 17.85 24.69 -14.30
C THR A 243 18.11 24.16 -12.89
N SER A 244 18.85 24.90 -12.06
CA SER A 244 19.12 24.49 -10.66
C SER A 244 17.83 24.27 -9.86
N GLY A 245 16.78 25.06 -10.11
CA GLY A 245 15.47 24.89 -9.46
C GLY A 245 14.76 23.60 -9.90
N GLU A 246 14.77 23.30 -11.20
CA GLU A 246 14.19 22.06 -11.74
C GLU A 246 14.93 20.82 -11.24
N LYS A 247 16.26 20.87 -11.09
CA LYS A 247 17.04 19.77 -10.51
C LYS A 247 16.60 19.46 -9.08
N VAL A 248 16.37 20.48 -8.25
CA VAL A 248 15.82 20.30 -6.89
C VAL A 248 14.41 19.72 -6.94
N GLY A 249 13.57 20.22 -7.87
CA GLY A 249 12.23 19.69 -8.10
C GLY A 249 12.23 18.21 -8.48
N ILE A 250 13.06 17.80 -9.44
CA ILE A 250 13.23 16.41 -9.85
C ILE A 250 13.71 15.57 -8.67
N PHE A 251 14.75 16.04 -7.96
CA PHE A 251 15.37 15.33 -6.86
C PHE A 251 14.38 14.89 -5.78
N PHE A 252 13.46 15.77 -5.38
CA PHE A 252 12.47 15.46 -4.34
C PHE A 252 11.12 15.00 -4.88
N LEU A 253 10.60 15.65 -5.94
CA LEU A 253 9.20 15.48 -6.38
C LEU A 253 9.00 14.42 -7.46
N ASP A 254 10.05 14.08 -8.23
CA ASP A 254 9.98 13.03 -9.25
C ASP A 254 10.38 11.67 -8.69
N THR A 255 9.76 11.31 -7.57
CA THR A 255 10.07 10.11 -6.77
C THR A 255 8.78 9.37 -6.45
N ARG A 256 8.88 8.06 -6.19
CA ARG A 256 7.74 7.22 -5.80
C ARG A 256 7.08 7.78 -4.54
N PHE A 257 7.88 8.16 -3.54
CA PHE A 257 7.37 8.70 -2.28
C PHE A 257 6.64 10.02 -2.47
N ALA A 258 7.19 10.97 -3.24
CA ALA A 258 6.52 12.25 -3.45
C ALA A 258 5.22 12.12 -4.26
N LYS A 259 5.17 11.20 -5.23
CA LYS A 259 3.93 10.87 -5.95
C LYS A 259 2.90 10.25 -5.02
N TYR A 260 3.31 9.29 -4.19
CA TYR A 260 2.46 8.73 -3.16
C TYR A 260 1.92 9.81 -2.22
N TRP A 261 2.77 10.68 -1.67
CA TRP A 261 2.37 11.71 -0.72
C TRP A 261 1.46 12.77 -1.37
N SER A 262 1.72 13.13 -2.62
CA SER A 262 0.84 13.99 -3.42
C SER A 262 -0.54 13.36 -3.61
N ASN A 263 -0.61 12.06 -3.85
CA ASN A 263 -1.87 11.33 -4.03
C ASN A 263 -2.63 11.21 -2.70
N LEU A 264 -1.91 10.92 -1.61
CA LEU A 264 -2.43 10.91 -0.24
C LEU A 264 -3.11 12.22 0.13
N LEU A 265 -2.47 13.37 -0.14
CA LEU A 265 -3.04 14.70 0.11
C LEU A 265 -4.31 14.99 -0.71
N ARG A 266 -4.49 14.28 -1.84
CA ARG A 266 -5.69 14.36 -2.69
C ARG A 266 -6.73 13.29 -2.36
N LEU A 267 -6.49 12.47 -1.33
CA LEU A 267 -7.28 11.28 -0.99
C LEU A 267 -7.41 10.28 -2.14
N ASP A 268 -6.44 10.29 -3.06
CA ASP A 268 -6.33 9.30 -4.13
C ASP A 268 -5.36 8.22 -3.67
N PHE A 269 -5.91 7.04 -3.39
CA PHE A 269 -5.13 5.90 -2.91
C PHE A 269 -4.89 4.86 -4.01
N GLY A 270 -5.20 5.23 -5.26
CA GLY A 270 -5.13 4.34 -6.39
C GLY A 270 -6.15 3.20 -6.33
N LYS A 271 -5.92 2.22 -7.19
CA LYS A 271 -6.75 1.03 -7.34
C LYS A 271 -5.98 -0.19 -6.87
N SER A 272 -6.71 -1.16 -6.35
CA SER A 272 -6.18 -2.50 -6.13
C SER A 272 -5.74 -3.07 -7.48
N HIS A 273 -4.55 -3.65 -7.55
CA HIS A 273 -4.08 -4.31 -8.78
C HIS A 273 -4.80 -5.64 -9.02
N LEU A 274 -5.41 -6.21 -7.98
CA LEU A 274 -6.21 -7.44 -8.04
C LEU A 274 -7.63 -7.14 -8.53
N ASP A 275 -8.35 -6.31 -7.79
CA ASP A 275 -9.78 -6.07 -8.02
C ASP A 275 -10.06 -4.92 -8.99
N LYS A 276 -9.03 -4.14 -9.34
CA LYS A 276 -9.11 -2.92 -10.19
C LYS A 276 -10.10 -1.87 -9.66
N LYS A 277 -10.50 -1.99 -8.39
CA LYS A 277 -11.41 -1.06 -7.68
C LYS A 277 -10.63 -0.02 -6.88
N PRO A 278 -11.20 1.18 -6.65
CA PRO A 278 -10.63 2.15 -5.74
C PRO A 278 -10.44 1.56 -4.34
N VAL A 279 -9.22 1.67 -3.82
CA VAL A 279 -8.85 1.06 -2.53
C VAL A 279 -9.62 1.71 -1.38
N LEU A 280 -9.78 3.04 -1.42
CA LEU A 280 -10.48 3.79 -0.38
C LEU A 280 -11.94 3.34 -0.22
N GLU A 281 -12.67 3.18 -1.33
CA GLU A 281 -14.06 2.69 -1.31
C GLU A 281 -14.14 1.28 -0.72
N THR A 282 -13.21 0.42 -1.12
CA THR A 282 -13.11 -0.95 -0.59
C THR A 282 -12.88 -0.90 0.92
N VAL A 283 -11.88 -0.14 1.38
CA VAL A 283 -11.58 0.02 2.81
C VAL A 283 -12.77 0.57 3.61
N LEU A 284 -13.42 1.63 3.13
CA LEU A 284 -14.60 2.20 3.79
C LEU A 284 -15.75 1.19 3.91
N SER A 285 -15.94 0.33 2.89
CA SER A 285 -16.96 -0.73 2.92
C SER A 285 -16.66 -1.84 3.94
N LYS A 286 -15.37 -2.05 4.27
CA LYS A 286 -14.91 -3.08 5.21
C LYS A 286 -14.90 -2.59 6.67
N LEU A 287 -14.71 -1.29 6.89
CA LEU A 287 -14.67 -0.66 8.22
C LEU A 287 -15.90 -0.99 9.07
N LYS A 288 -17.10 -1.05 8.47
CA LYS A 288 -18.35 -1.32 9.21
C LYS A 288 -18.31 -2.65 9.97
N TYR A 289 -17.66 -3.68 9.43
CA TYR A 289 -17.59 -5.00 10.06
C TYR A 289 -16.66 -4.98 11.26
N SER A 290 -15.43 -4.48 11.10
CA SER A 290 -14.46 -4.38 12.19
C SER A 290 -14.94 -3.46 13.31
N ILE A 291 -15.57 -2.31 12.97
CA ILE A 291 -16.18 -1.42 13.95
C ILE A 291 -17.30 -2.12 14.69
N THR A 292 -18.18 -2.86 14.01
CA THR A 292 -19.28 -3.58 14.67
C THR A 292 -18.76 -4.60 15.67
N LEU A 293 -17.77 -5.43 15.28
CA LEU A 293 -17.15 -6.39 16.18
C LEU A 293 -16.51 -5.70 17.37
N ALA A 294 -15.66 -4.71 17.11
CA ALA A 294 -14.85 -4.13 18.15
C ALA A 294 -15.66 -3.26 19.13
N VAL A 295 -16.64 -2.48 18.64
CA VAL A 295 -17.56 -1.72 19.52
C VAL A 295 -18.43 -2.68 20.35
N SER A 296 -18.95 -3.75 19.75
CA SER A 296 -19.79 -4.73 20.46
C SER A 296 -19.00 -5.48 21.53
N SER A 297 -17.77 -5.91 21.22
CA SER A 297 -16.87 -6.53 22.19
C SER A 297 -16.51 -5.59 23.33
N VAL A 298 -16.16 -4.34 23.01
CA VAL A 298 -15.90 -3.31 24.03
C VAL A 298 -17.10 -3.12 24.94
N PHE A 299 -18.29 -2.96 24.36
CA PHE A 299 -19.51 -2.81 25.13
C PHE A 299 -19.72 -3.99 26.08
N LEU A 300 -19.58 -5.22 25.58
CA LEU A 300 -19.71 -6.44 26.37
C LEU A 300 -18.66 -6.52 27.50
N ILE A 301 -17.40 -6.18 27.18
CA ILE A 301 -16.30 -6.16 28.14
C ILE A 301 -16.64 -5.22 29.30
N TYR A 302 -16.99 -3.96 29.02
CA TYR A 302 -17.28 -2.98 30.06
C TYR A 302 -18.55 -3.33 30.83
N PHE A 303 -19.59 -3.80 30.14
CA PHE A 303 -20.86 -4.16 30.73
C PHE A 303 -20.73 -5.29 31.77
N ILE A 304 -19.86 -6.27 31.52
CA ILE A 304 -19.66 -7.42 32.43
C ILE A 304 -18.54 -7.15 33.44
N SER A 305 -17.40 -6.61 33.00
CA SER A 305 -16.23 -6.43 33.86
C SER A 305 -16.42 -5.40 34.97
N LEU A 306 -17.16 -4.32 34.72
CA LEU A 306 -17.37 -3.29 35.73
C LEU A 306 -18.17 -3.83 36.93
N PRO A 307 -19.36 -4.42 36.75
CA PRO A 307 -20.07 -5.07 37.86
C PRO A 307 -19.25 -6.18 38.52
N LEU A 308 -18.58 -7.02 37.73
CA LEU A 308 -17.80 -8.14 38.25
C LEU A 308 -16.61 -7.68 39.11
N GLY A 309 -15.91 -6.64 38.67
CA GLY A 309 -14.80 -6.04 39.41
C GLY A 309 -15.25 -5.32 40.68
N ILE A 310 -16.36 -4.59 40.63
CA ILE A 310 -16.98 -3.98 41.83
C ILE A 310 -17.36 -5.07 42.84
N TRP A 311 -18.03 -6.11 42.38
CA TRP A 311 -18.45 -7.22 43.22
C TRP A 311 -17.26 -7.95 43.84
N SER A 312 -16.21 -8.24 43.06
CA SER A 312 -14.97 -8.88 43.53
C SER A 312 -14.24 -8.02 44.57
N ALA A 313 -14.23 -6.69 44.42
CA ALA A 313 -13.66 -5.78 45.41
C ALA A 313 -14.46 -5.74 46.73
N VAL A 314 -15.79 -5.74 46.67
CA VAL A 314 -16.66 -5.78 47.87
C VAL A 314 -16.56 -7.12 48.60
N LYS A 315 -16.43 -8.22 47.85
CA LYS A 315 -16.31 -9.59 48.38
C LYS A 315 -14.86 -10.07 48.49
N GLN A 316 -13.92 -9.13 48.61
CA GLN A 316 -12.49 -9.43 48.65
C GLN A 316 -12.17 -10.52 49.68
N GLY A 317 -11.46 -11.56 49.24
CA GLY A 317 -10.96 -12.62 50.12
C GLY A 317 -11.93 -13.76 50.36
N THR A 318 -13.15 -13.72 49.81
CA THR A 318 -14.09 -14.85 49.83
C THR A 318 -13.70 -15.93 48.82
N VAL A 319 -14.14 -17.17 49.04
CA VAL A 319 -13.94 -18.28 48.08
C VAL A 319 -14.55 -17.95 46.71
N ALA A 320 -15.71 -17.28 46.68
CA ALA A 320 -16.34 -16.87 45.44
C ALA A 320 -15.49 -15.86 44.66
N ASP A 321 -14.90 -14.87 45.34
CA ASP A 321 -13.93 -13.93 44.75
C ASP A 321 -12.68 -14.64 44.21
N GLN A 322 -12.13 -15.57 44.98
CA GLN A 322 -10.96 -16.36 44.57
C GLN A 322 -11.26 -17.21 43.33
N LEU A 323 -12.42 -17.87 43.28
CA LEU A 323 -12.84 -18.68 42.14
C LEU A 323 -13.05 -17.84 40.88
N VAL A 324 -13.75 -16.70 41.00
CA VAL A 324 -13.91 -15.76 39.88
C VAL A 324 -12.56 -15.24 39.39
N THR A 325 -11.67 -14.85 40.30
CA THR A 325 -10.33 -14.37 39.96
C THR A 325 -9.51 -15.45 39.26
N PHE A 326 -9.60 -16.70 39.72
CA PHE A 326 -8.93 -17.84 39.11
C PHE A 326 -9.46 -18.13 37.70
N VAL A 327 -10.78 -18.18 37.51
CA VAL A 327 -11.41 -18.39 36.19
C VAL A 327 -11.02 -17.28 35.21
N LEU A 328 -11.08 -16.01 35.63
CA LEU A 328 -10.66 -14.89 34.80
C LEU A 328 -9.17 -14.97 34.43
N PHE A 329 -8.31 -15.40 35.36
CA PHE A 329 -6.89 -15.56 35.07
C PHE A 329 -6.61 -16.73 34.11
N MET A 330 -7.35 -17.83 34.25
CA MET A 330 -7.30 -18.95 33.31
C MET A 330 -7.72 -18.49 31.92
N LEU A 331 -8.86 -17.79 31.81
CA LEU A 331 -9.33 -17.23 30.55
C LEU A 331 -8.27 -16.31 29.93
N TYR A 332 -7.69 -15.38 30.70
CA TYR A 332 -6.65 -14.47 30.22
C TYR A 332 -5.40 -15.19 29.66
N SER A 333 -5.12 -16.39 30.16
CA SER A 333 -3.94 -17.17 29.75
C SER A 333 -4.13 -17.90 28.42
N LEU A 334 -5.37 -17.99 27.91
CA LEU A 334 -5.68 -18.65 26.64
C LEU A 334 -5.47 -17.68 25.46
N PRO A 335 -4.74 -18.07 24.40
CA PRO A 335 -4.67 -17.29 23.17
C PRO A 335 -6.03 -17.20 22.46
N SER A 336 -6.37 -16.02 21.91
CA SER A 336 -7.70 -15.79 21.31
C SER A 336 -7.98 -16.65 20.08
N PHE A 337 -6.96 -16.93 19.27
CA PHE A 337 -7.10 -17.82 18.12
C PHE A 337 -7.41 -19.26 18.54
N PHE A 338 -6.83 -19.73 19.64
CA PHE A 338 -7.05 -21.07 20.16
C PHE A 338 -8.48 -21.23 20.66
N VAL A 339 -8.97 -20.24 21.41
CA VAL A 339 -10.38 -20.18 21.84
C VAL A 339 -11.32 -20.14 20.63
N ALA A 340 -10.99 -19.37 19.60
CA ALA A 340 -11.80 -19.30 18.38
C ALA A 340 -11.94 -20.67 17.69
N VAL A 341 -10.84 -21.42 17.54
CA VAL A 341 -10.86 -22.77 16.96
C VAL A 341 -11.70 -23.72 17.81
N ILE A 342 -11.58 -23.68 19.14
CA ILE A 342 -12.42 -24.51 20.04
C ILE A 342 -13.89 -24.16 19.90
N LEU A 343 -14.25 -22.86 19.93
CA LEU A 343 -15.63 -22.44 19.82
C LEU A 343 -16.23 -22.81 18.46
N LEU A 344 -15.47 -22.69 17.37
CA LEU A 344 -15.90 -23.17 16.06
C LEU A 344 -16.16 -24.68 16.08
N ASN A 345 -15.21 -25.48 16.57
CA ASN A 345 -15.37 -26.93 16.61
C ASN A 345 -16.59 -27.36 17.43
N LEU A 346 -16.80 -26.74 18.61
CA LEU A 346 -17.87 -27.12 19.53
C LEU A 346 -19.25 -26.65 19.08
N PHE A 347 -19.35 -25.43 18.56
CA PHE A 347 -20.64 -24.76 18.34
C PHE A 347 -21.06 -24.64 16.87
N THR A 348 -20.22 -25.10 15.94
CA THR A 348 -20.53 -25.04 14.50
C THR A 348 -20.39 -26.39 13.80
N VAL A 349 -19.86 -27.41 14.49
CA VAL A 349 -19.71 -28.78 13.99
C VAL A 349 -20.32 -29.76 14.99
N GLY A 350 -21.01 -30.79 14.49
CA GLY A 350 -21.60 -31.86 15.31
C GLY A 350 -22.96 -31.51 15.92
N ASP A 351 -23.37 -32.25 16.95
CA ASP A 351 -24.73 -32.17 17.52
C ASP A 351 -25.02 -30.82 18.21
N TRP A 352 -23.98 -30.05 18.53
CA TRP A 352 -24.06 -28.75 19.20
C TRP A 352 -23.87 -27.58 18.22
N ALA A 353 -23.95 -27.85 16.91
CA ALA A 353 -23.84 -26.87 15.83
C ALA A 353 -25.02 -25.89 15.81
N VAL A 354 -25.01 -24.92 16.73
CA VAL A 354 -26.05 -23.90 16.88
C VAL A 354 -25.67 -22.61 16.19
N PHE A 355 -24.38 -22.34 15.94
CA PHE A 355 -23.91 -21.07 15.37
C PHE A 355 -23.36 -21.23 13.95
N PRO A 356 -23.39 -20.17 13.13
CA PRO A 356 -22.74 -20.17 11.82
C PRO A 356 -21.23 -20.38 11.94
N ASN A 357 -20.64 -21.09 10.97
CA ASN A 357 -19.21 -21.36 10.94
C ASN A 357 -18.38 -20.22 10.31
N ILE A 358 -18.97 -19.44 9.41
CA ILE A 358 -18.26 -18.39 8.66
C ILE A 358 -19.19 -17.23 8.29
N GLY A 359 -18.60 -16.06 8.08
CA GLY A 359 -19.28 -14.89 7.55
C GLY A 359 -19.87 -13.97 8.62
N PHE A 360 -20.40 -12.84 8.16
CA PHE A 360 -21.03 -11.82 9.02
C PHE A 360 -22.57 -11.86 8.98
N GLN A 361 -23.12 -12.46 7.93
CA GLN A 361 -24.55 -12.56 7.65
C GLN A 361 -24.77 -13.75 6.71
N SER A 362 -26.00 -14.26 6.67
CA SER A 362 -26.43 -15.31 5.74
C SER A 362 -26.53 -14.81 4.29
N ASP A 363 -26.42 -15.73 3.32
CA ASP A 363 -26.47 -15.41 1.88
C ASP A 363 -27.81 -14.78 1.43
N ASN A 364 -28.90 -15.07 2.13
CA ASN A 364 -30.23 -14.51 1.86
C ASN A 364 -30.52 -13.18 2.58
N ALA A 365 -29.49 -12.52 3.14
CA ALA A 365 -29.63 -11.27 3.88
C ALA A 365 -30.35 -10.16 3.09
N ASP A 366 -30.20 -10.12 1.77
CA ASP A 366 -30.83 -9.11 0.89
C ASP A 366 -32.37 -9.20 0.87
N GLN A 367 -32.93 -10.34 1.27
CA GLN A 367 -34.38 -10.59 1.31
C GLN A 367 -34.97 -10.44 2.73
N MET A 368 -34.12 -10.16 3.73
CA MET A 368 -34.54 -10.10 5.13
C MET A 368 -35.15 -8.75 5.49
N THR A 369 -36.13 -8.77 6.40
CA THR A 369 -36.56 -7.55 7.10
C THR A 369 -35.44 -7.05 8.03
N THR A 370 -35.46 -5.77 8.42
CA THR A 370 -34.44 -5.19 9.30
C THR A 370 -34.26 -5.97 10.61
N LEU A 371 -35.34 -6.45 11.23
CA LEU A 371 -35.26 -7.21 12.48
C LEU A 371 -34.66 -8.62 12.26
N GLN A 372 -34.99 -9.27 11.15
CA GLN A 372 -34.40 -10.56 10.80
C GLN A 372 -32.91 -10.42 10.53
N TYR A 373 -32.52 -9.38 9.77
CA TYR A 373 -31.12 -9.06 9.51
C TYR A 373 -30.32 -8.84 10.79
N VAL A 374 -30.85 -8.05 11.74
CA VAL A 374 -30.17 -7.82 13.02
C VAL A 374 -29.99 -9.12 13.82
N LYS A 375 -31.01 -9.99 13.85
CA LYS A 375 -30.90 -11.30 14.51
C LYS A 375 -29.87 -12.20 13.83
N ASP A 376 -29.87 -12.22 12.51
CA ASP A 376 -28.93 -12.99 11.71
C ASP A 376 -27.49 -12.52 11.96
N VAL A 377 -27.23 -11.22 11.92
CA VAL A 377 -25.91 -10.65 12.25
C VAL A 377 -25.51 -11.02 13.67
N LEU A 378 -26.38 -10.80 14.67
CA LEU A 378 -26.08 -11.16 16.07
C LEU A 378 -25.73 -12.65 16.23
N TRP A 379 -26.37 -13.51 15.45
CA TRP A 379 -26.08 -14.94 15.43
C TRP A 379 -24.68 -15.22 14.88
N HIS A 380 -24.28 -14.58 13.78
CA HIS A 380 -22.95 -14.72 13.19
C HIS A 380 -21.84 -14.12 14.07
N VAL A 381 -22.07 -12.95 14.68
CA VAL A 381 -21.03 -12.24 15.43
C VAL A 381 -20.87 -12.71 16.88
N CYS A 382 -21.75 -13.57 17.38
CA CYS A 382 -21.74 -14.03 18.78
C CYS A 382 -20.40 -14.67 19.18
N LEU A 383 -19.94 -15.69 18.43
CA LEU A 383 -18.68 -16.39 18.72
C LEU A 383 -17.45 -15.47 18.52
N PRO A 384 -17.33 -14.70 17.41
CA PRO A 384 -16.26 -13.71 17.25
C PRO A 384 -16.19 -12.71 18.42
N ILE A 385 -17.34 -12.18 18.84
CA ILE A 385 -17.42 -11.22 19.96
C ILE A 385 -16.99 -11.89 21.26
N ALA A 386 -17.39 -13.14 21.51
CA ALA A 386 -16.96 -13.88 22.69
C ALA A 386 -15.44 -14.04 22.72
N CYS A 387 -14.83 -14.42 21.59
CA CYS A 387 -13.37 -14.53 21.43
C CYS A 387 -12.65 -13.19 21.66
N MET A 388 -13.22 -12.09 21.18
CA MET A 388 -12.65 -10.75 21.35
C MET A 388 -12.86 -10.19 22.77
N SER A 389 -13.84 -10.70 23.52
CA SER A 389 -14.24 -10.13 24.81
C SER A 389 -13.56 -10.79 26.01
N TYR A 390 -13.37 -12.11 26.03
CA TYR A 390 -12.98 -12.82 27.26
C TYR A 390 -11.64 -12.34 27.87
N GLY A 391 -10.65 -12.02 27.03
CA GLY A 391 -9.35 -11.52 27.51
C GLY A 391 -9.47 -10.14 28.15
N GLY A 392 -10.26 -9.26 27.52
CA GLY A 392 -10.62 -7.95 28.07
C GLY A 392 -11.40 -8.07 29.37
N LEU A 393 -12.26 -9.09 29.51
CA LEU A 393 -13.05 -9.30 30.72
C LEU A 393 -12.18 -9.46 31.96
N ALA A 394 -11.14 -10.29 31.83
CA ALA A 394 -10.20 -10.59 32.90
C ALA A 394 -9.33 -9.40 33.29
N ALA A 395 -8.81 -8.67 32.29
CA ALA A 395 -7.98 -7.49 32.54
C ALA A 395 -8.80 -6.35 33.18
N LEU A 396 -9.94 -6.00 32.58
CA LEU A 396 -10.73 -4.85 33.00
C LEU A 396 -11.40 -5.04 34.36
N SER A 397 -11.87 -6.25 34.68
CA SER A 397 -12.45 -6.54 35.99
C SER A 397 -11.41 -6.42 37.12
N ARG A 398 -10.15 -6.75 36.84
CA ARG A 398 -9.04 -6.58 37.79
C ARG A 398 -8.68 -5.10 37.98
N TYR A 399 -8.67 -4.30 36.91
CA TYR A 399 -8.49 -2.86 37.02
C TYR A 399 -9.64 -2.22 37.82
N ALA A 400 -10.89 -2.60 37.55
CA ALA A 400 -12.06 -2.17 38.29
C ALA A 400 -11.98 -2.51 39.78
N ARG A 401 -11.55 -3.74 40.08
CA ARG A 401 -11.33 -4.19 41.46
C ARG A 401 -10.28 -3.34 42.16
N THR A 402 -9.12 -3.16 41.53
CA THR A 402 -7.97 -2.45 42.12
C THR A 402 -8.32 -0.98 42.38
N GLY A 403 -8.86 -0.30 41.36
CA GLY A 403 -9.27 1.10 41.49
C GLY A 403 -10.36 1.31 42.54
N LEU A 404 -11.29 0.36 42.70
CA LEU A 404 -12.29 0.45 43.76
C LEU A 404 -11.68 0.23 45.16
N LEU A 405 -10.76 -0.73 45.31
CA LEU A 405 -10.10 -1.02 46.60
C LEU A 405 -9.27 0.16 47.10
N ASP A 406 -8.59 0.89 46.20
CA ASP A 406 -7.84 2.09 46.53
C ASP A 406 -8.76 3.19 47.08
N VAL A 407 -9.94 3.33 46.50
CA VAL A 407 -10.92 4.35 46.88
C VAL A 407 -11.69 3.98 48.16
N ILE A 408 -12.07 2.72 48.34
CA ILE A 408 -12.85 2.26 49.53
C ILE A 408 -12.16 2.61 50.86
N ARG A 409 -10.83 2.78 50.84
CA ARG A 409 -10.00 3.07 52.01
C ARG A 409 -9.85 4.56 52.32
N SER A 410 -10.43 5.45 51.51
CA SER A 410 -10.31 6.90 51.66
C SER A 410 -11.19 7.49 52.76
N ASP A 411 -10.79 8.65 53.31
CA ASP A 411 -11.48 9.29 54.44
C ASP A 411 -12.89 9.81 54.11
N TYR A 412 -13.14 10.20 52.87
CA TYR A 412 -14.49 10.60 52.45
C TYR A 412 -15.46 9.41 52.40
N ILE A 413 -14.96 8.20 52.12
CA ILE A 413 -15.76 6.96 52.22
C ILE A 413 -16.04 6.61 53.68
N ARG A 414 -15.05 6.76 54.57
CA ARG A 414 -15.27 6.61 56.03
C ARG A 414 -16.33 7.57 56.54
N THR A 415 -16.29 8.82 56.08
CA THR A 415 -17.30 9.84 56.40
C THR A 415 -18.69 9.46 55.86
N ALA A 416 -18.79 8.92 54.64
CA ALA A 416 -20.04 8.44 54.07
C ALA A 416 -20.64 7.28 54.89
N ARG A 417 -19.81 6.35 55.39
CA ARG A 417 -20.23 5.28 56.30
C ARG A 417 -20.65 5.81 57.67
N ALA A 418 -19.96 6.82 58.21
CA ALA A 418 -20.33 7.47 59.47
C ALA A 418 -21.69 8.17 59.40
N LYS A 419 -22.13 8.57 58.20
CA LYS A 419 -23.50 9.08 57.95
C LYS A 419 -24.56 7.97 57.85
N VAL A 420 -24.22 6.71 58.14
CA VAL A 420 -25.14 5.55 58.14
C VAL A 420 -25.82 5.35 56.77
N LEU A 421 -25.10 5.67 55.70
CA LEU A 421 -25.58 5.38 54.34
C LEU A 421 -25.52 3.87 54.09
N PRO A 422 -26.50 3.28 53.37
CA PRO A 422 -26.44 1.88 52.97
C PRO A 422 -25.15 1.56 52.20
N GLU A 423 -24.52 0.41 52.46
CA GLU A 423 -23.22 0.07 51.85
C GLU A 423 -23.29 0.08 50.32
N GLY A 424 -24.40 -0.34 49.71
CA GLY A 424 -24.59 -0.24 48.26
C GLY A 424 -24.53 1.20 47.72
N VAL A 425 -25.04 2.18 48.47
CA VAL A 425 -24.95 3.60 48.11
C VAL A 425 -23.51 4.10 48.29
N VAL A 426 -22.85 3.72 49.38
CA VAL A 426 -21.43 4.06 49.62
C VAL A 426 -20.56 3.53 48.46
N ILE A 427 -20.76 2.28 48.07
CA ILE A 427 -19.97 1.65 47.01
C ILE A 427 -20.29 2.25 45.64
N ILE A 428 -21.56 2.26 45.20
CA ILE A 428 -21.89 2.66 43.83
C ILE A 428 -21.75 4.19 43.64
N LYS A 429 -22.28 4.99 44.57
CA LYS A 429 -22.35 6.44 44.41
C LYS A 429 -21.06 7.15 44.81
N HIS A 430 -20.40 6.69 45.88
CA HIS A 430 -19.24 7.39 46.43
C HIS A 430 -17.90 6.74 46.05
N ALA A 431 -17.80 5.41 46.05
CA ALA A 431 -16.53 4.74 45.75
C ALA A 431 -16.34 4.48 44.24
N ALA A 432 -17.30 3.88 43.56
CA ALA A 432 -17.17 3.46 42.16
C ALA A 432 -16.98 4.64 41.21
N ARG A 433 -17.70 5.74 41.40
CA ARG A 433 -17.52 6.95 40.57
C ARG A 433 -16.07 7.42 40.50
N ASN A 434 -15.36 7.38 41.63
CA ASN A 434 -13.96 7.83 41.70
C ASN A 434 -12.97 6.70 41.37
N GLY A 435 -13.31 5.45 41.72
CA GLY A 435 -12.47 4.28 41.44
C GLY A 435 -12.43 3.88 39.96
N MET A 436 -13.42 4.29 39.17
CA MET A 436 -13.51 3.97 37.73
C MET A 436 -12.91 5.04 36.81
N ILE A 437 -12.38 6.15 37.35
CA ILE A 437 -11.71 7.18 36.55
C ILE A 437 -10.59 6.61 35.64
N PRO A 438 -9.69 5.73 36.13
CA PRO A 438 -8.69 5.09 35.28
C PRO A 438 -9.30 4.24 34.16
N ILE A 439 -10.48 3.66 34.38
CA ILE A 439 -11.14 2.77 33.43
C ILE A 439 -11.82 3.54 32.29
N ILE A 440 -12.45 4.67 32.59
CA ILE A 440 -12.94 5.58 31.55
C ILE A 440 -11.78 5.97 30.63
N THR A 441 -10.59 6.10 31.18
CA THR A 441 -9.44 6.45 30.37
C THR A 441 -8.96 5.30 29.48
N LEU A 442 -8.98 4.07 29.99
CA LEU A 442 -8.74 2.87 29.17
C LEU A 442 -9.77 2.72 28.04
N MET A 443 -10.96 3.35 28.12
CA MET A 443 -11.89 3.36 26.98
C MET A 443 -11.32 4.08 25.76
N ALA A 444 -10.49 5.09 25.98
CA ALA A 444 -10.02 5.90 24.88
C ALA A 444 -8.85 5.25 24.11
N THR A 445 -8.17 4.28 24.71
CA THR A 445 -7.23 3.39 24.00
C THR A 445 -7.94 2.34 23.14
N LEU A 446 -9.28 2.31 23.13
CA LEU A 446 -10.04 1.33 22.35
C LEU A 446 -10.15 1.71 20.87
N LEU A 447 -10.27 2.99 20.53
CA LEU A 447 -10.33 3.43 19.12
C LEU A 447 -9.14 2.94 18.26
N PRO A 448 -7.88 3.03 18.71
CA PRO A 448 -6.74 2.40 18.03
C PRO A 448 -6.89 0.87 17.91
N ALA A 449 -7.40 0.23 18.98
CA ALA A 449 -7.65 -1.20 19.02
C ALA A 449 -8.84 -1.64 18.14
N LEU A 450 -9.75 -0.74 17.73
CA LEU A 450 -10.86 -1.05 16.82
C LEU A 450 -10.37 -1.43 15.42
N ILE A 451 -9.17 -0.97 15.01
CA ILE A 451 -8.64 -1.17 13.65
C ILE A 451 -7.48 -2.16 13.65
N GLY A 452 -6.70 -2.17 14.73
CA GLY A 452 -5.89 -3.33 15.10
C GLY A 452 -6.73 -4.54 15.54
N GLY A 453 -8.07 -4.42 15.51
CA GLY A 453 -9.04 -5.46 15.79
C GLY A 453 -8.68 -6.76 15.09
N SER A 454 -8.98 -7.88 15.75
CA SER A 454 -8.24 -9.11 15.54
C SER A 454 -8.34 -9.63 14.11
N VAL A 455 -7.32 -9.29 13.31
CA VAL A 455 -7.03 -9.87 11.99
C VAL A 455 -7.24 -11.37 12.03
N ILE A 456 -6.76 -12.02 13.09
CA ILE A 456 -6.83 -13.46 13.26
C ILE A 456 -8.28 -13.93 13.47
N ILE A 457 -9.08 -13.25 14.30
CA ILE A 457 -10.49 -13.61 14.51
C ILE A 457 -11.30 -13.37 13.23
N GLU A 458 -11.08 -12.25 12.54
CA GLU A 458 -11.75 -11.99 11.26
C GLU A 458 -11.41 -13.06 10.21
N VAL A 459 -10.16 -13.51 10.13
CA VAL A 459 -9.75 -14.57 9.22
C VAL A 459 -10.37 -15.92 9.62
N ILE A 460 -10.33 -16.28 10.92
CA ILE A 460 -10.84 -17.57 11.42
C ILE A 460 -12.36 -17.70 11.18
N PHE A 461 -13.13 -16.65 11.45
CA PHE A 461 -14.58 -16.64 11.22
C PHE A 461 -14.97 -16.15 9.82
N GLY A 462 -14.00 -15.91 8.92
CA GLY A 462 -14.24 -15.42 7.55
C GLY A 462 -15.07 -14.15 7.46
N ILE A 463 -14.87 -13.23 8.40
CA ILE A 463 -15.54 -11.94 8.43
C ILE A 463 -14.80 -10.99 7.47
N PRO A 464 -15.51 -10.34 6.52
CA PRO A 464 -14.89 -9.46 5.54
C PRO A 464 -14.58 -8.07 6.13
N GLY A 465 -13.85 -8.02 7.24
CA GLY A 465 -13.41 -6.78 7.88
C GLY A 465 -12.10 -6.22 7.33
N MET A 466 -11.61 -5.18 8.01
CA MET A 466 -10.36 -4.50 7.69
C MET A 466 -9.13 -5.39 7.93
N GLY A 467 -9.16 -6.21 8.98
CA GLY A 467 -8.05 -7.07 9.35
C GLY A 467 -7.86 -8.21 8.35
N SER A 468 -8.95 -8.89 7.98
CA SER A 468 -8.88 -9.94 6.95
C SER A 468 -8.52 -9.39 5.57
N TYR A 469 -9.00 -8.18 5.22
CA TYR A 469 -8.60 -7.48 3.99
C TYR A 469 -7.11 -7.11 3.98
N MET A 470 -6.58 -6.61 5.10
CA MET A 470 -5.15 -6.33 5.23
C MET A 470 -4.32 -7.61 5.07
N PHE A 471 -4.72 -8.69 5.74
CA PHE A 471 -4.02 -9.97 5.67
C PHE A 471 -4.00 -10.54 4.24
N SER A 472 -5.16 -10.56 3.56
CA SER A 472 -5.25 -11.05 2.19
C SER A 472 -4.49 -10.16 1.20
N SER A 473 -4.44 -8.85 1.44
CA SER A 473 -3.66 -7.89 0.64
C SER A 473 -2.16 -8.10 0.80
N ILE A 474 -1.68 -8.43 2.01
CA ILE A 474 -0.27 -8.79 2.23
C ILE A 474 0.09 -10.05 1.46
N LEU A 475 -0.73 -11.10 1.55
CA LEU A 475 -0.47 -12.37 0.87
C LEU A 475 -0.51 -12.25 -0.66
N GLN A 476 -1.30 -11.32 -1.19
CA GLN A 476 -1.45 -11.08 -2.62
C GLN A 476 -0.63 -9.88 -3.13
N TYR A 477 0.26 -9.34 -2.29
CA TYR A 477 1.14 -8.21 -2.62
C TYR A 477 0.39 -6.96 -3.16
N ASP A 478 -0.78 -6.65 -2.58
CA ASP A 478 -1.53 -5.41 -2.86
C ASP A 478 -1.02 -4.25 -2.02
N TYR A 479 0.02 -3.62 -2.54
CA TYR A 479 0.70 -2.50 -1.88
C TYR A 479 -0.22 -1.32 -1.59
N ASN A 480 -1.09 -0.99 -2.54
CA ASN A 480 -2.00 0.14 -2.36
C ASN A 480 -2.98 -0.17 -1.22
N ALA A 481 -3.55 -1.37 -1.19
CA ALA A 481 -4.43 -1.80 -0.10
C ALA A 481 -3.71 -1.80 1.27
N VAL A 482 -2.55 -2.45 1.37
CA VAL A 482 -1.80 -2.55 2.64
C VAL A 482 -1.43 -1.17 3.17
N MET A 483 -0.90 -0.30 2.30
CA MET A 483 -0.49 1.05 2.65
C MET A 483 -1.66 1.89 3.18
N VAL A 484 -2.81 1.84 2.51
CA VAL A 484 -4.01 2.59 2.92
C VAL A 484 -4.51 2.12 4.27
N VAL A 485 -4.61 0.80 4.47
CA VAL A 485 -5.06 0.22 5.73
C VAL A 485 -4.12 0.63 6.87
N LEU A 486 -2.80 0.57 6.67
CA LEU A 486 -1.81 0.98 7.67
C LEU A 486 -1.88 2.48 7.98
N LEU A 487 -2.08 3.32 6.96
CA LEU A 487 -2.19 4.76 7.13
C LEU A 487 -3.47 5.15 7.87
N ILE A 488 -4.61 4.56 7.51
CA ILE A 488 -5.89 4.77 8.22
C ILE A 488 -5.80 4.27 9.66
N SER A 489 -5.18 3.10 9.89
CA SER A 489 -4.89 2.59 11.23
C SER A 489 -4.08 3.58 12.06
N SER A 490 -3.02 4.15 11.46
CA SER A 490 -2.15 5.12 12.12
C SER A 490 -2.88 6.42 12.43
N PHE A 491 -3.66 6.94 11.47
CA PHE A 491 -4.49 8.13 11.65
C PHE A 491 -5.49 7.96 12.78
N LEU A 492 -6.27 6.89 12.77
CA LEU A 492 -7.26 6.62 13.80
C LEU A 492 -6.62 6.30 15.16
N THR A 493 -5.39 5.76 15.17
CA THR A 493 -4.60 5.62 16.40
C THR A 493 -4.30 6.99 17.02
N LEU A 494 -3.86 7.96 16.21
CA LEU A 494 -3.62 9.33 16.67
C LEU A 494 -4.91 10.01 17.15
N VAL A 495 -6.02 9.82 16.43
CA VAL A 495 -7.34 10.30 16.85
C VAL A 495 -7.75 9.68 18.20
N GLY A 496 -7.57 8.36 18.36
CA GLY A 496 -7.86 7.66 19.61
C GLY A 496 -7.03 8.18 20.78
N MET A 497 -5.74 8.42 20.57
CA MET A 497 -4.87 9.02 21.59
C MET A 497 -5.33 10.44 21.96
N LEU A 498 -5.71 11.27 20.98
CA LEU A 498 -6.25 12.60 21.26
C LEU A 498 -7.55 12.51 22.07
N LEU A 499 -8.46 11.60 21.72
CA LEU A 499 -9.68 11.36 22.48
C LEU A 499 -9.38 10.89 23.91
N ALA A 500 -8.29 10.15 24.12
CA ALA A 500 -7.83 9.73 25.45
C ALA A 500 -7.35 10.90 26.29
N ASP A 501 -6.51 11.75 25.71
CA ASP A 501 -6.02 12.95 26.39
C ASP A 501 -7.20 13.89 26.75
N LEU A 502 -8.17 14.03 25.85
CA LEU A 502 -9.40 14.80 26.11
C LEU A 502 -10.31 14.14 27.16
N SER A 503 -10.33 12.81 27.24
CA SER A 503 -11.11 12.10 28.27
C SER A 503 -10.47 12.27 29.65
N TYR A 504 -9.13 12.20 29.75
CA TYR A 504 -8.38 12.50 30.99
C TYR A 504 -8.72 13.89 31.52
N ALA A 505 -8.68 14.89 30.64
CA ALA A 505 -9.04 16.28 30.91
C ALA A 505 -10.45 16.47 31.48
N LEU A 506 -11.43 15.76 30.92
CA LEU A 506 -12.83 15.87 31.31
C LEU A 506 -13.10 15.20 32.66
N VAL A 507 -12.40 14.10 32.94
CA VAL A 507 -12.64 13.31 34.16
C VAL A 507 -11.89 13.88 35.36
N ASP A 508 -10.67 14.41 35.18
CA ASP A 508 -9.93 15.10 36.24
C ASP A 508 -9.59 16.55 35.84
N PRO A 509 -10.40 17.54 36.26
CA PRO A 509 -10.18 18.95 35.93
C PRO A 509 -8.96 19.57 36.64
N ARG A 510 -8.28 18.83 37.52
CA ARG A 510 -7.02 19.28 38.16
C ARG A 510 -5.81 19.10 37.23
N ILE A 511 -5.96 18.30 36.17
CA ILE A 511 -4.90 18.09 35.18
C ILE A 511 -4.87 19.30 34.25
N THR A 512 -3.86 20.16 34.44
CA THR A 512 -3.53 21.25 33.52
C THR A 512 -2.57 20.75 32.46
N PHE A 513 -2.96 20.92 31.19
CA PHE A 513 -2.08 20.69 30.04
C PHE A 513 -1.40 22.01 29.70
N ASP A 514 -0.10 22.11 30.02
CA ASP A 514 0.75 23.26 29.69
C ASP A 514 1.15 23.29 28.20
#